data_AF-A0A7C0YLF3-F1
#
_entry.id   AF-A0A7C0YLF3-F1
#
_cell.length_a   1.000
_cell.length_b   1.000
_cell.length_c   1.000
_cell.angle_alpha   90.00
_cell.angle_beta   90.00
_cell.angle_gamma   90.00
#
_symmetry.space_group_name_H-M   'P 1'
#
loop_
_entity.id
_entity.type
_entity.pdbx_description
1 polymer ?
#
loop_
_entity_poly.entity_id
_entity_poly.type
_entity_poly.pdbx_seq_one_letter_code
_entity_poly.pdbx_strand_id
1 'polypeptide(L)'
;MFETRARAAMGRVGKFTVGEHRLETPLILPVINPNSDLIPAKEIGEIGFKAVITNSYIICRNEGLREEALSKGVHRLIGFDGAVMTDSGSYQLSRYGEVEITPDEIVEFQEAIGSDIGVILDIPTPPEVSRARAERELAETLTRAKAAVPLRKKMLLAGTVQGSTHLDLREESAREMAKLDFDLYPIGGVVPLMESYRFADLVRVILHSKKYI
;
A
#
# COMPACT_ATOMS: atom_id res chain seq x y z
N MET A 1 -16.79 2.07 -2.70
CA MET A 1 -17.61 0.82 -2.76
C MET A 1 -17.04 -0.10 -3.84
N PHE A 2 -16.74 -1.36 -3.49
CA PHE A 2 -16.24 -2.39 -4.41
C PHE A 2 -17.36 -3.40 -4.73
N GLU A 3 -17.59 -3.67 -6.00
CA GLU A 3 -18.62 -4.59 -6.50
C GLU A 3 -17.98 -5.75 -7.28
N THR A 4 -18.40 -6.98 -6.99
CA THR A 4 -17.97 -8.15 -7.76
C THR A 4 -18.81 -8.30 -9.03
N ARG A 5 -18.16 -8.46 -10.20
CA ARG A 5 -18.81 -8.64 -11.51
C ARG A 5 -18.77 -10.08 -12.02
N ALA A 6 -17.66 -10.77 -11.82
CA ALA A 6 -17.49 -12.17 -12.19
C ALA A 6 -16.58 -12.88 -11.19
N ARG A 7 -16.71 -14.20 -11.08
CA ARG A 7 -15.88 -15.04 -10.19
C ARG A 7 -15.52 -16.37 -10.86
N ALA A 8 -14.32 -16.84 -10.54
CA ALA A 8 -13.87 -18.19 -10.80
C ALA A 8 -12.96 -18.62 -9.65
N ALA A 9 -13.28 -19.74 -8.99
CA ALA A 9 -12.64 -20.16 -7.75
C ALA A 9 -12.57 -19.00 -6.72
N MET A 10 -11.38 -18.70 -6.18
CA MET A 10 -11.16 -17.59 -5.24
C MET A 10 -10.83 -16.25 -5.90
N GLY A 11 -10.80 -16.20 -7.24
CA GLY A 11 -10.56 -15.00 -8.03
C GLY A 11 -11.87 -14.25 -8.34
N ARG A 12 -11.76 -12.95 -8.58
CA ARG A 12 -12.90 -12.09 -8.94
C ARG A 12 -12.49 -10.97 -9.89
N VAL A 13 -13.38 -10.67 -10.83
CA VAL A 13 -13.41 -9.38 -11.51
C VAL A 13 -14.29 -8.46 -10.68
N GLY A 14 -13.82 -7.26 -10.39
CA GLY A 14 -14.61 -6.30 -9.62
C GLY A 14 -14.43 -4.87 -10.09
N LYS A 15 -15.39 -4.03 -9.76
CA LYS A 15 -15.36 -2.60 -10.06
C LYS A 15 -15.38 -1.80 -8.77
N PHE A 16 -14.62 -0.72 -8.74
CA PHE A 16 -14.62 0.22 -7.63
C PHE A 16 -14.32 1.62 -8.13
N THR A 17 -14.71 2.60 -7.32
CA THR A 17 -14.45 4.01 -7.59
C THR A 17 -13.52 4.53 -6.50
N VAL A 18 -12.50 5.28 -6.91
CA VAL A 18 -11.58 6.01 -6.04
C VAL A 18 -11.54 7.45 -6.52
N GLY A 19 -11.91 8.39 -5.65
CA GLY A 19 -12.14 9.77 -6.09
C GLY A 19 -13.13 9.81 -7.26
N GLU A 20 -12.67 10.32 -8.40
CA GLU A 20 -13.43 10.39 -9.66
C GLU A 20 -13.12 9.21 -10.62
N HIS A 21 -12.16 8.35 -10.26
CA HIS A 21 -11.64 7.30 -11.11
C HIS A 21 -12.40 5.98 -10.91
N ARG A 22 -12.95 5.44 -12.00
CA ARG A 22 -13.56 4.10 -12.04
C ARG A 22 -12.53 3.07 -12.48
N LEU A 23 -12.29 2.06 -11.64
CA LEU A 23 -11.29 1.03 -11.85
C LEU A 23 -11.94 -0.36 -11.88
N GLU A 24 -11.30 -1.28 -12.60
CA GLU A 24 -11.67 -2.69 -12.68
C GLU A 24 -10.49 -3.56 -12.24
N THR A 25 -10.74 -4.58 -11.41
CA THR A 25 -9.76 -5.58 -10.97
C THR A 25 -9.95 -6.91 -11.71
N PRO A 26 -8.91 -7.75 -11.89
CA PRO A 26 -7.53 -7.58 -11.43
C PRO A 26 -6.79 -6.42 -12.11
N LEU A 27 -6.07 -5.63 -11.32
CA LEU A 27 -5.39 -4.43 -11.77
C LEU A 27 -3.94 -4.46 -11.30
N ILE A 28 -3.03 -4.03 -12.15
CA ILE A 28 -1.61 -3.81 -11.85
C ILE A 28 -1.33 -2.31 -11.87
N LEU A 29 -0.61 -1.81 -10.87
CA LEU A 29 -0.23 -0.41 -10.73
C LEU A 29 1.27 -0.29 -10.99
N PRO A 30 1.70 0.31 -12.12
CA PRO A 30 3.10 0.62 -12.36
C PRO A 30 3.65 1.56 -11.28
N VAL A 31 4.89 1.31 -10.86
CA VAL A 31 5.58 2.14 -9.87
C VAL A 31 6.23 3.33 -10.58
N ILE A 32 5.87 4.54 -10.19
CA ILE A 32 6.46 5.79 -10.64
C ILE A 32 7.50 6.24 -9.61
N ASN A 33 8.74 6.42 -10.04
CA ASN A 33 9.75 7.07 -9.21
C ASN A 33 9.71 8.58 -9.49
N PRO A 34 9.34 9.43 -8.52
CA PRO A 34 9.22 10.87 -8.76
C PRO A 34 10.56 11.58 -9.03
N ASN A 35 11.69 10.89 -8.83
CA ASN A 35 13.02 11.41 -9.19
C ASN A 35 13.52 10.94 -10.57
N SER A 36 12.70 10.22 -11.35
CA SER A 36 13.14 9.63 -12.61
C SER A 36 12.09 9.77 -13.69
N ASP A 37 12.53 10.33 -14.83
CA ASP A 37 11.70 10.48 -16.03
C ASP A 37 11.93 9.35 -17.06
N LEU A 38 12.33 8.14 -16.62
CA LEU A 38 12.67 7.03 -17.53
C LEU A 38 11.50 6.68 -18.47
N ILE A 39 10.30 6.56 -17.90
CA ILE A 39 9.05 6.44 -18.64
C ILE A 39 8.06 7.42 -17.97
N PRO A 40 7.68 8.52 -18.63
CA PRO A 40 6.73 9.48 -18.08
C PRO A 40 5.39 8.82 -17.71
N ALA A 41 4.79 9.19 -16.59
CA ALA A 41 3.52 8.59 -16.15
C ALA A 41 2.38 8.84 -17.16
N LYS A 42 2.44 9.95 -17.90
CA LYS A 42 1.53 10.24 -19.01
C LYS A 42 1.55 9.12 -20.07
N GLU A 43 2.72 8.67 -20.49
CA GLU A 43 2.86 7.57 -21.46
C GLU A 43 2.30 6.26 -20.89
N ILE A 44 2.48 6.02 -19.59
CA ILE A 44 1.86 4.88 -18.89
C ILE A 44 0.32 4.95 -18.97
N GLY A 45 -0.26 6.14 -18.85
CA GLY A 45 -1.69 6.36 -19.08
C GLY A 45 -2.13 6.09 -20.52
N GLU A 46 -1.32 6.48 -21.51
CA GLU A 46 -1.55 6.27 -22.94
C GLU A 46 -1.49 4.77 -23.32
N ILE A 47 -0.64 3.98 -22.65
CA ILE A 47 -0.60 2.50 -22.78
C ILE A 47 -1.90 1.85 -22.27
N GLY A 48 -2.67 2.55 -21.43
CA GLY A 48 -3.99 2.12 -20.97
C GLY A 48 -4.09 1.88 -19.47
N PHE A 49 -3.01 2.08 -18.70
CA PHE A 49 -3.08 1.99 -17.25
C PHE A 49 -3.97 3.10 -16.68
N LYS A 50 -4.88 2.73 -15.78
CA LYS A 50 -5.84 3.66 -15.15
C LYS A 50 -5.47 4.05 -13.72
N ALA A 51 -4.45 3.39 -13.16
CA ALA A 51 -3.91 3.68 -11.85
C ALA A 51 -2.40 3.44 -11.84
N VAL A 52 -1.69 4.18 -11.01
CA VAL A 52 -0.25 4.02 -10.73
C VAL A 52 0.01 4.10 -9.24
N ILE A 53 1.20 3.69 -8.81
CA ILE A 53 1.67 3.89 -7.44
C ILE A 53 2.97 4.71 -7.44
N THR A 54 3.10 5.66 -6.51
CA THR A 54 4.35 6.39 -6.24
C THR A 54 4.67 6.31 -4.74
N ASN A 55 5.80 6.86 -4.31
CA ASN A 55 6.25 6.78 -2.92
C ASN A 55 6.15 8.16 -2.24
N SER A 56 5.19 8.30 -1.32
CA SER A 56 4.95 9.57 -0.61
C SER A 56 6.09 9.93 0.35
N TYR A 57 6.82 8.96 0.89
CA TYR A 57 8.01 9.23 1.70
C TYR A 57 9.12 9.89 0.88
N ILE A 58 9.39 9.39 -0.33
CA ILE A 58 10.37 10.01 -1.24
C ILE A 58 9.97 11.45 -1.57
N ILE A 59 8.69 11.68 -1.87
CA ILE A 59 8.15 13.02 -2.15
C ILE A 59 8.31 13.92 -0.91
N CYS A 60 7.94 13.44 0.28
CA CYS A 60 8.00 14.22 1.52
C CYS A 60 9.43 14.60 1.91
N ARG A 61 10.42 13.75 1.61
CA ARG A 61 11.82 13.96 1.99
C ARG A 61 12.59 14.88 1.03
N ASN A 62 12.11 15.04 -0.19
CA ASN A 62 12.69 15.97 -1.15
C ASN A 62 11.93 17.30 -1.06
N GLU A 63 12.59 18.37 -0.61
CA GLU A 63 11.97 19.68 -0.37
C GLU A 63 11.24 20.21 -1.62
N GLY A 64 11.86 20.12 -2.80
CA GLY A 64 11.26 20.56 -4.05
C GLY A 64 10.03 19.74 -4.45
N LEU A 65 10.11 18.40 -4.34
CA LEU A 65 8.95 17.54 -4.62
C LEU A 65 7.83 17.76 -3.60
N ARG A 66 8.17 17.95 -2.32
CA ARG A 66 7.22 18.21 -1.25
C ARG A 66 6.45 19.51 -1.49
N GLU A 67 7.15 20.60 -1.76
CA GLU A 67 6.53 21.90 -2.05
C GLU A 67 5.62 21.83 -3.28
N GLU A 68 6.09 21.19 -4.35
CA GLU A 68 5.29 21.04 -5.57
C GLU A 68 4.05 20.15 -5.33
N ALA A 69 4.19 19.03 -4.61
CA ALA A 69 3.08 18.15 -4.28
C ALA A 69 2.04 18.84 -3.41
N LEU A 70 2.46 19.63 -2.41
CA LEU A 70 1.56 20.38 -1.55
C LEU A 70 0.86 21.53 -2.29
N SER A 71 1.55 22.13 -3.27
CA SER A 71 1.00 23.25 -4.05
C SER A 71 0.06 22.79 -5.17
N LYS A 72 0.41 21.73 -5.90
CA LYS A 72 -0.26 21.31 -7.14
C LYS A 72 -0.97 19.95 -7.04
N GLY A 73 -0.70 19.17 -6.00
CA GLY A 73 -1.17 17.80 -5.84
C GLY A 73 -0.29 16.77 -6.55
N VAL A 74 -0.38 15.52 -6.08
CA VAL A 74 0.45 14.40 -6.55
C VAL A 74 0.22 14.06 -8.04
N HIS A 75 -1.02 14.20 -8.53
CA HIS A 75 -1.34 13.97 -9.95
C HIS A 75 -0.57 14.90 -10.88
N ARG A 76 -0.47 16.19 -10.52
CA ARG A 76 0.26 17.19 -11.29
C ARG A 76 1.77 16.99 -11.17
N LEU A 77 2.25 16.64 -9.98
CA LEU A 77 3.66 16.33 -9.75
C LEU A 77 4.14 15.21 -10.70
N ILE A 78 3.42 14.09 -10.77
CA ILE A 78 3.85 12.94 -11.57
C ILE A 78 3.32 12.97 -13.01
N GLY A 79 2.43 13.90 -13.34
CA GLY A 79 1.82 14.02 -14.67
C GLY A 79 0.88 12.86 -15.04
N PHE A 80 0.05 12.39 -14.10
CA PHE A 80 -0.89 11.29 -14.32
C PHE A 80 -2.34 11.67 -14.01
N ASP A 81 -3.22 11.48 -14.99
CA ASP A 81 -4.64 11.85 -14.90
C ASP A 81 -5.54 10.72 -14.34
N GLY A 82 -5.01 9.52 -14.12
CA GLY A 82 -5.72 8.42 -13.49
C GLY A 82 -5.49 8.37 -11.97
N ALA A 83 -5.91 7.26 -11.34
CA ALA A 83 -5.82 7.12 -9.90
C ALA A 83 -4.37 6.97 -9.41
N VAL A 84 -4.00 7.67 -8.34
CA VAL A 84 -2.65 7.63 -7.75
C VAL A 84 -2.69 7.03 -6.34
N MET A 85 -2.10 5.84 -6.22
CA MET A 85 -1.78 5.24 -4.93
C MET A 85 -0.42 5.76 -4.43
N THR A 86 -0.30 5.99 -3.13
CA THR A 86 0.96 6.42 -2.51
C THR A 86 1.39 5.43 -1.43
N ASP A 87 2.58 4.85 -1.61
CA ASP A 87 3.25 4.05 -0.59
C ASP A 87 3.79 4.97 0.52
N SER A 88 3.82 4.46 1.76
CA SER A 88 4.22 5.17 2.97
C SER A 88 5.73 5.23 3.21
N GLY A 89 6.50 4.47 2.44
CA GLY A 89 7.94 4.32 2.67
C GLY A 89 8.32 3.09 3.50
N SER A 90 7.39 2.16 3.74
CA SER A 90 7.65 0.89 4.41
C SER A 90 8.79 0.10 3.75
N TYR A 91 8.95 0.19 2.43
CA TYR A 91 10.11 -0.42 1.75
C TYR A 91 11.45 0.19 2.21
N GLN A 92 11.54 1.50 2.41
CA GLN A 92 12.73 2.17 2.95
C GLN A 92 12.99 1.73 4.40
N LEU A 93 11.94 1.57 5.21
CA LEU A 93 12.06 0.98 6.55
C LEU A 93 12.67 -0.42 6.49
N SER A 94 12.27 -1.23 5.51
CA SER A 94 12.82 -2.59 5.32
C SER A 94 14.30 -2.61 4.93
N ARG A 95 14.75 -1.62 4.15
CA ARG A 95 16.11 -1.56 3.58
C ARG A 95 17.10 -0.85 4.48
N TYR A 96 16.67 0.23 5.14
CA TYR A 96 17.53 1.13 5.90
C TYR A 96 17.30 1.07 7.41
N GLY A 97 16.24 0.40 7.87
CA GLY A 97 15.94 0.20 9.29
C GLY A 97 15.25 1.38 9.97
N GLU A 98 15.34 2.58 9.39
CA GLU A 98 14.75 3.80 9.93
C GLU A 98 14.10 4.64 8.83
N VAL A 99 13.07 5.40 9.22
CA VAL A 99 12.34 6.34 8.37
C VAL A 99 12.12 7.59 9.21
N GLU A 100 12.56 8.75 8.70
CA GLU A 100 12.45 10.04 9.39
C GLU A 100 11.10 10.73 9.09
N ILE A 101 10.00 9.98 9.28
CA ILE A 101 8.64 10.52 9.31
C ILE A 101 7.80 9.64 10.25
N THR A 102 6.92 10.26 11.02
CA THR A 102 6.02 9.51 11.89
C THR A 102 4.88 8.84 11.08
N PRO A 103 4.28 7.75 11.60
CA PRO A 103 3.13 7.09 10.96
C PRO A 103 1.95 8.03 10.69
N ASP A 104 1.72 9.00 11.58
CA ASP A 104 0.59 9.93 11.46
C ASP A 104 0.88 11.00 10.40
N GLU A 105 2.09 11.57 10.41
CA GLU A 105 2.53 12.58 9.44
C GLU A 105 2.47 12.07 8.00
N ILE A 106 2.80 10.80 7.75
CA ILE A 106 2.75 10.26 6.38
C ILE A 106 1.31 10.16 5.87
N VAL A 107 0.35 9.78 6.72
CA VAL A 107 -1.07 9.69 6.33
C VAL A 107 -1.64 11.08 6.09
N GLU A 108 -1.32 12.03 6.97
CA GLU A 108 -1.70 13.44 6.79
C GLU A 108 -1.09 14.04 5.53
N PHE A 109 0.16 13.71 5.23
CA PHE A 109 0.84 14.15 4.02
C PHE A 109 0.19 13.57 2.76
N GLN A 110 -0.14 12.27 2.75
CA GLN A 110 -0.84 11.62 1.65
C GLN A 110 -2.19 12.27 1.35
N GLU A 111 -2.97 12.61 2.39
CA GLU A 111 -4.20 13.39 2.26
C GLU A 111 -3.93 14.80 1.72
N ALA A 112 -2.90 15.48 2.23
CA ALA A 112 -2.58 16.86 1.84
C ALA A 112 -2.15 16.99 0.37
N ILE A 113 -1.43 16.01 -0.17
CA ILE A 113 -1.01 15.99 -1.58
C ILE A 113 -2.11 15.45 -2.52
N GLY A 114 -3.27 15.06 -1.98
CA GLY A 114 -4.39 14.55 -2.76
C GLY A 114 -4.14 13.16 -3.35
N SER A 115 -3.61 12.23 -2.54
CA SER A 115 -3.54 10.82 -2.93
C SER A 115 -4.95 10.24 -3.06
N ASP A 116 -5.17 9.36 -4.03
CA ASP A 116 -6.44 8.64 -4.17
C ASP A 116 -6.52 7.44 -3.21
N ILE A 117 -5.39 6.75 -3.05
CA ILE A 117 -5.23 5.61 -2.15
C ILE A 117 -3.95 5.82 -1.34
N GLY A 118 -4.08 6.00 -0.03
CA GLY A 118 -2.95 6.03 0.89
C GLY A 118 -2.67 4.66 1.49
N VAL A 119 -1.40 4.40 1.84
CA VAL A 119 -0.98 3.22 2.60
C VAL A 119 -0.46 3.68 3.95
N ILE A 120 -0.80 2.97 5.03
CA ILE A 120 -0.23 3.24 6.36
C ILE A 120 1.27 2.93 6.41
N LEU A 121 1.98 3.48 7.40
CA LEU A 121 3.38 3.10 7.66
C LEU A 121 3.49 1.78 8.43
N ASP A 122 3.22 0.66 7.77
CA ASP A 122 3.38 -0.68 8.35
C ASP A 122 4.87 -1.11 8.44
N ILE A 123 5.15 -2.12 9.27
CA ILE A 123 6.49 -2.72 9.33
C ILE A 123 6.52 -3.98 8.46
N PRO A 124 7.26 -3.99 7.34
CA PRO A 124 7.38 -5.14 6.46
C PRO A 124 8.34 -6.17 7.04
N THR A 125 7.86 -6.93 8.02
CA THR A 125 8.60 -8.01 8.66
C THR A 125 9.11 -9.01 7.63
N PRO A 126 10.44 -9.19 7.48
CA PRO A 126 11.02 -10.14 6.52
C PRO A 126 10.58 -11.58 6.80
N PRO A 127 10.62 -12.47 5.79
CA PRO A 127 10.43 -13.91 6.01
C PRO A 127 11.39 -14.50 7.04
N GLU A 128 10.96 -15.54 7.75
CA GLU A 128 11.78 -16.39 8.63
C GLU A 128 12.48 -15.69 9.80
N VAL A 129 12.01 -14.49 10.18
CA VAL A 129 12.44 -13.88 11.44
C VAL A 129 11.92 -14.67 12.64
N SER A 130 12.53 -14.46 13.80
CA SER A 130 12.06 -15.07 15.04
C SER A 130 10.61 -14.68 15.34
N ARG A 131 9.84 -15.61 15.92
CA ARG A 131 8.44 -15.38 16.29
C ARG A 131 8.28 -14.12 17.16
N ALA A 132 9.12 -13.97 18.17
CA ALA A 132 9.11 -12.79 19.05
C ALA A 132 9.33 -11.46 18.30
N ARG A 133 10.16 -11.46 17.24
CA ARG A 133 10.34 -10.27 16.40
C ARG A 133 9.09 -10.01 15.57
N ALA A 134 8.52 -11.03 14.94
CA ALA A 134 7.31 -10.89 14.13
C ALA A 134 6.10 -10.42 14.97
N GLU A 135 5.92 -10.93 16.18
CA GLU A 135 4.86 -10.50 17.11
C GLU A 135 5.03 -9.02 17.49
N ARG A 136 6.25 -8.58 17.83
CA ARG A 136 6.52 -7.18 18.16
C ARG A 136 6.25 -6.24 16.98
N GLU A 137 6.75 -6.57 15.80
CA GLU A 137 6.56 -5.73 14.61
C GLU A 137 5.11 -5.72 14.11
N LEU A 138 4.39 -6.83 14.28
CA LEU A 138 2.96 -6.89 14.02
C LEU A 138 2.17 -6.02 15.02
N ALA A 139 2.48 -6.10 16.31
CA ALA A 139 1.82 -5.28 17.33
C ALA A 139 2.00 -3.78 17.07
N GLU A 140 3.19 -3.36 16.65
CA GLU A 140 3.47 -1.99 16.22
C GLU A 140 2.68 -1.62 14.96
N THR A 141 2.64 -2.49 13.95
CA THR A 141 1.83 -2.29 12.73
C THR A 141 0.34 -2.10 13.07
N LEU A 142 -0.22 -2.91 13.97
CA LEU A 142 -1.61 -2.79 14.41
C LEU A 142 -1.86 -1.52 15.23
N THR A 143 -0.87 -1.05 15.99
CA THR A 143 -0.95 0.21 16.73
C THR A 143 -1.03 1.39 15.77
N ARG A 144 -0.14 1.43 14.76
CA ARG A 144 -0.16 2.43 13.70
C ARG A 144 -1.44 2.38 12.88
N ALA A 145 -1.92 1.19 12.55
CA ALA A 145 -3.16 1.00 11.82
C ALA A 145 -4.37 1.62 12.55
N LYS A 146 -4.48 1.40 13.87
CA LYS A 146 -5.54 2.00 14.71
C LYS A 146 -5.46 3.53 14.75
N ALA A 147 -4.26 4.09 14.82
CA ALA A 147 -4.04 5.53 14.83
C ALA A 147 -4.31 6.19 13.46
N ALA A 148 -4.04 5.48 12.35
CA ALA A 148 -4.18 6.01 11.00
C ALA A 148 -5.64 6.15 10.52
N VAL A 149 -6.53 5.22 10.90
CA VAL A 149 -7.95 5.25 10.49
C VAL A 149 -8.64 6.61 10.72
N PRO A 150 -8.56 7.24 11.92
CA PRO A 150 -9.19 8.55 12.14
C PRO A 150 -8.54 9.71 11.40
N LEU A 151 -7.33 9.54 10.84
CA LEU A 151 -6.64 10.58 10.07
C LEU A 151 -7.12 10.64 8.61
N ARG A 152 -7.67 9.53 8.09
CA ARG A 152 -8.25 9.45 6.75
C ARG A 152 -9.42 10.44 6.64
N LYS A 153 -9.42 11.22 5.56
CA LYS A 153 -10.47 12.15 5.18
C LYS A 153 -11.13 11.71 3.88
N LYS A 154 -10.45 11.87 2.74
CA LYS A 154 -11.07 11.67 1.41
C LYS A 154 -10.50 10.49 0.65
N MET A 155 -9.23 10.16 0.87
CA MET A 155 -8.58 9.06 0.16
C MET A 155 -9.11 7.72 0.68
N LEU A 156 -8.99 6.67 -0.13
CA LEU A 156 -9.10 5.32 0.42
C LEU A 156 -7.85 4.99 1.21
N LEU A 157 -7.99 4.28 2.32
CA LEU A 157 -6.85 3.90 3.15
C LEU A 157 -6.62 2.38 3.12
N ALA A 158 -5.37 2.00 2.89
CA ALA A 158 -4.94 0.62 2.83
C ALA A 158 -4.25 0.18 4.13
N GLY A 159 -4.78 -0.87 4.76
CA GLY A 159 -4.23 -1.50 5.97
C GLY A 159 -3.48 -2.77 5.63
N THR A 160 -2.14 -2.72 5.62
CA THR A 160 -1.29 -3.84 5.20
C THR A 160 -1.29 -4.99 6.22
N VAL A 161 -1.57 -6.20 5.75
CA VAL A 161 -1.44 -7.44 6.52
C VAL A 161 0.03 -7.87 6.57
N GLN A 162 0.55 -8.02 7.80
CA GLN A 162 1.92 -8.44 8.10
C GLN A 162 1.95 -9.73 8.92
N GLY A 163 3.13 -10.20 9.32
CA GLY A 163 3.28 -11.43 10.11
C GLY A 163 4.38 -12.38 9.62
N SER A 164 5.29 -11.94 8.75
CA SER A 164 6.39 -12.78 8.23
C SER A 164 5.87 -14.07 7.56
N THR A 165 6.55 -15.19 7.76
CA THR A 165 6.14 -16.55 7.37
C THR A 165 5.41 -17.30 8.50
N HIS A 166 5.06 -16.62 9.60
CA HIS A 166 4.25 -17.20 10.69
C HIS A 166 2.77 -17.09 10.32
N LEU A 167 2.19 -18.22 9.91
CA LEU A 167 0.85 -18.26 9.30
C LEU A 167 -0.26 -17.88 10.28
N ASP A 168 -0.09 -18.18 11.57
CA ASP A 168 -1.00 -17.76 12.63
C ASP A 168 -0.97 -16.24 12.84
N LEU A 169 0.20 -15.60 12.74
CA LEU A 169 0.30 -14.14 12.78
C LEU A 169 -0.31 -13.47 11.54
N ARG A 170 -0.26 -14.11 10.37
CA ARG A 170 -0.97 -13.64 9.17
C ARG A 170 -2.48 -13.65 9.36
N GLU A 171 -3.01 -14.71 10.00
CA GLU A 171 -4.42 -14.82 10.35
C GLU A 171 -4.84 -13.78 11.40
N GLU A 172 -4.03 -13.57 12.43
CA GLU A 172 -4.24 -12.54 13.45
C GLU A 172 -4.25 -11.15 12.83
N SER A 173 -3.24 -10.81 12.04
CA SER A 173 -3.12 -9.52 11.36
C SER A 173 -4.33 -9.24 10.48
N ALA A 174 -4.74 -10.19 9.63
CA ALA A 174 -5.92 -10.01 8.78
C ALA A 174 -7.21 -9.82 9.59
N ARG A 175 -7.40 -10.60 10.66
CA ARG A 175 -8.57 -10.52 11.53
C ARG A 175 -8.65 -9.19 12.27
N GLU A 176 -7.53 -8.68 12.78
CA GLU A 176 -7.50 -7.39 13.46
C GLU A 176 -7.67 -6.22 12.47
N MET A 177 -7.05 -6.29 11.29
CA MET A 177 -7.24 -5.29 10.24
C MET A 177 -8.69 -5.24 9.74
N ALA A 178 -9.37 -6.38 9.62
CA ALA A 178 -10.77 -6.46 9.20
C ALA A 178 -11.75 -5.81 10.18
N LYS A 179 -11.36 -5.64 11.46
CA LYS A 179 -12.15 -4.90 12.46
C LYS A 179 -12.01 -3.39 12.32
N LEU A 180 -10.99 -2.95 11.58
CA LEU A 180 -10.69 -1.54 11.34
C LEU A 180 -11.29 -1.12 9.99
N ASP A 181 -11.70 0.14 9.91
CA ASP A 181 -12.41 0.71 8.76
C ASP A 181 -11.45 1.05 7.60
N PHE A 182 -10.75 0.05 7.07
CA PHE A 182 -9.89 0.16 5.88
C PHE A 182 -10.63 -0.22 4.60
N ASP A 183 -10.21 0.37 3.49
CA ASP A 183 -10.81 0.16 2.17
C ASP A 183 -10.11 -0.93 1.36
N LEU A 184 -8.81 -1.12 1.60
CA LEU A 184 -7.97 -2.13 0.96
C LEU A 184 -7.09 -2.83 2.00
N TYR A 185 -6.77 -4.10 1.73
CA TYR A 185 -5.90 -4.91 2.57
C TYR A 185 -4.73 -5.51 1.76
N PRO A 186 -3.63 -4.75 1.58
CA PRO A 186 -2.42 -5.27 0.96
C PRO A 186 -1.81 -6.43 1.78
N ILE A 187 -1.07 -7.32 1.15
CA ILE A 187 -0.32 -8.39 1.82
C ILE A 187 1.17 -8.05 1.73
N GLY A 188 1.75 -7.62 2.85
CA GLY A 188 3.12 -7.10 2.93
C GLY A 188 4.17 -8.15 3.32
N GLY A 189 5.45 -7.77 3.24
CA GLY A 189 6.58 -8.63 3.62
C GLY A 189 6.85 -9.81 2.67
N VAL A 190 6.22 -9.81 1.48
CA VAL A 190 6.29 -10.92 0.51
C VAL A 190 7.32 -10.72 -0.61
N VAL A 191 7.88 -9.52 -0.78
CA VAL A 191 8.87 -9.22 -1.84
C VAL A 191 10.04 -10.22 -1.85
N PRO A 192 10.68 -10.54 -0.71
CA PRO A 192 11.79 -11.50 -0.71
C PRO A 192 11.35 -12.92 -1.09
N LEU A 193 10.09 -13.31 -0.84
CA LEU A 193 9.56 -14.62 -1.27
C LEU A 193 9.41 -14.68 -2.78
N MET A 194 8.99 -13.59 -3.41
CA MET A 194 8.87 -13.49 -4.87
C MET A 194 10.25 -13.49 -5.53
N GLU A 195 11.19 -12.69 -5.02
CA GLU A 195 12.57 -12.63 -5.54
C GLU A 195 13.29 -13.98 -5.44
N SER A 196 13.02 -14.76 -4.39
CA SER A 196 13.61 -16.08 -4.17
C SER A 196 12.79 -17.25 -4.74
N TYR A 197 11.75 -16.98 -5.53
CA TYR A 197 10.90 -17.99 -6.17
C TYR A 197 10.23 -18.96 -5.17
N ARG A 198 10.04 -18.52 -3.92
CA ARG A 198 9.36 -19.29 -2.85
C ARG A 198 7.84 -19.20 -2.97
N PHE A 199 7.31 -19.54 -4.14
CA PHE A 199 5.88 -19.37 -4.45
C PHE A 199 4.97 -20.25 -3.58
N ALA A 200 5.44 -21.41 -3.11
CA ALA A 200 4.68 -22.24 -2.17
C ALA A 200 4.42 -21.50 -0.85
N ASP A 201 5.43 -20.79 -0.33
CA ASP A 201 5.30 -20.02 0.90
C ASP A 201 4.47 -18.76 0.67
N LEU A 202 4.64 -18.10 -0.48
CA LEU A 202 3.78 -16.98 -0.90
C LEU A 202 2.30 -17.38 -0.92
N VAL A 203 1.97 -18.52 -1.52
CA VAL A 203 0.59 -19.03 -1.58
C VAL A 203 0.05 -19.29 -0.17
N ARG A 204 0.83 -19.90 0.73
CA ARG A 204 0.42 -20.11 2.12
C ARG A 204 0.14 -18.80 2.85
N VAL A 205 1.02 -17.80 2.71
CA VAL A 205 0.82 -16.45 3.26
C VAL A 205 -0.50 -15.86 2.74
N ILE A 206 -0.73 -15.89 1.43
CA ILE A 206 -1.96 -15.35 0.82
C ILE A 206 -3.21 -16.07 1.35
N LEU A 207 -3.20 -17.41 1.38
CA LEU A 207 -4.35 -18.20 1.82
C LEU A 207 -4.71 -17.94 3.28
N HIS A 208 -3.70 -17.82 4.16
CA HIS A 208 -3.94 -17.55 5.57
C HIS A 208 -4.42 -16.12 5.83
N SER A 209 -3.90 -15.12 5.11
CA SER A 209 -4.42 -13.76 5.17
C SER A 209 -5.87 -13.67 4.66
N LYS A 210 -6.18 -14.28 3.51
CA LYS A 210 -7.51 -14.22 2.88
C LYS A 210 -8.65 -14.88 3.67
N LYS A 211 -8.38 -15.62 4.75
CA LYS A 211 -9.45 -16.23 5.55
C LYS A 211 -10.33 -15.19 6.25
N TYR A 212 -9.83 -13.99 6.49
CA TYR A 212 -10.50 -12.97 7.30
C TYR A 212 -10.74 -11.63 6.59
N ILE A 213 -10.38 -11.50 5.30
CA ILE A 213 -10.53 -10.29 4.46
C ILE A 213 -11.03 -10.62 3.05
#